data_AF-A0A970WCV3-F1
#
_entry.id   AF-A0A970WCV3-F1
#
_cell.length_a   1.000
_cell.length_b   1.000
_cell.length_c   1.000
_cell.angle_alpha   90.00
_cell.angle_beta   90.00
_cell.angle_gamma   90.00
#
_symmetry.space_group_name_H-M   'P 1'
#
loop_
_entity.id
_entity.type
_entity.pdbx_description
1 polymer ?
#
loop_
_entity_poly.entity_id
_entity_poly.type
_entity_poly.pdbx_seq_one_letter_code
_entity_poly.pdbx_strand_id
1 'polypeptide(L)' 'MFAQDEGFASLGKCLADGDLRNAFDVAHTLKGVAGNLGLTPMFNTISDIVEPLRAGTDKDTAENYKKLLDELEFFKKCI' A
#
# COMPACT_ATOMS: atom_id res chain seq x y z
N MET A 1 -1.07 17.12 -4.27
CA MET A 1 -0.27 15.92 -3.98
C MET A 1 -0.09 15.85 -2.47
N PHE A 2 -1.05 15.33 -1.69
CA PHE A 2 -0.95 15.39 -0.22
C PHE A 2 -1.59 14.19 0.50
N ALA A 3 -2.69 13.60 -0.02
CA ALA A 3 -3.33 12.46 0.66
C ALA A 3 -2.71 11.09 0.31
N GLN A 4 -2.21 10.90 -0.91
CA GLN A 4 -1.65 9.61 -1.34
C GLN A 4 -0.30 9.34 -0.70
N ASP A 5 0.63 10.30 -0.77
CA ASP A 5 1.97 10.18 -0.19
C ASP A 5 1.93 9.95 1.33
N GLU A 6 1.04 10.63 2.05
CA GLU A 6 0.84 10.40 3.49
C GLU A 6 0.29 8.99 3.77
N GLY A 7 -0.58 8.47 2.90
CA GLY A 7 -1.10 7.11 3.01
C GLY A 7 -0.03 6.05 2.83
N PHE A 8 0.84 6.17 1.82
CA PHE A 8 1.94 5.23 1.60
C PHE A 8 2.95 5.28 2.75
N ALA A 9 3.34 6.46 3.22
CA ALA A 9 4.23 6.61 4.36
C ALA A 9 3.63 6.03 5.66
N SER A 10 2.32 6.25 5.88
CA SER A 10 1.59 5.68 7.03
C SER A 10 1.55 4.16 6.98
N LEU A 11 1.34 3.57 5.79
CA LEU A 11 1.37 2.12 5.61
C LEU A 11 2.73 1.54 6.01
N GLY A 12 3.83 2.14 5.53
CA GLY A 12 5.18 1.71 5.90
C GLY A 12 5.45 1.80 7.40
N LYS A 13 4.93 2.84 8.05
CA LYS A 13 5.05 2.99 9.50
C LYS A 13 4.26 1.92 10.26
N CYS A 14 3.01 1.65 9.89
CA CYS A 14 2.21 0.60 10.53
C CYS A 14 2.83 -0.79 10.36
N LEU A 15 3.39 -1.09 9.19
CA LEU A 15 4.13 -2.33 8.94
C LEU A 15 5.38 -2.43 9.81
N ALA A 16 6.15 -1.33 9.96
CA ALA A 16 7.34 -1.29 10.80
C ALA A 16 7.02 -1.41 12.31
N ASP A 17 5.92 -0.82 12.75
CA ASP A 17 5.44 -0.87 14.13
C ASP A 17 4.75 -2.21 14.47
N GLY A 18 4.56 -3.10 13.48
CA GLY A 18 3.86 -4.39 13.64
C GLY A 18 2.35 -4.24 13.88
N ASP A 19 1.80 -3.05 13.59
CA ASP A 19 0.38 -2.75 13.78
C ASP A 19 -0.42 -3.22 12.57
N LEU A 20 -0.68 -4.53 12.54
CA LEU A 20 -1.37 -5.19 11.42
C LEU A 20 -2.77 -4.62 11.16
N ARG A 21 -3.45 -4.14 12.21
CA ARG A 21 -4.82 -3.64 12.11
C ARG A 21 -4.84 -2.28 11.43
N ASN A 22 -4.00 -1.35 11.89
CA ASN A 22 -3.87 -0.06 11.22
C ASN A 22 -3.23 -0.21 9.83
N ALA A 23 -2.27 -1.12 9.64
CA ALA A 23 -1.71 -1.42 8.33
C ALA A 23 -2.80 -1.89 7.35
N PHE A 24 -3.71 -2.76 7.80
CA PHE A 24 -4.84 -3.21 6.99
C PHE A 24 -5.76 -2.05 6.59
N ASP A 25 -6.16 -1.20 7.54
CA ASP A 25 -7.08 -0.09 7.27
C ASP A 25 -6.48 0.93 6.28
N VAL A 26 -5.20 1.25 6.44
CA VAL A 26 -4.47 2.13 5.52
C VAL A 26 -4.34 1.49 4.14
N ALA A 27 -3.90 0.24 4.06
CA ALA A 27 -3.76 -0.48 2.80
C ALA A 27 -5.12 -0.64 2.08
N HIS A 28 -6.19 -0.90 2.82
CA HIS A 28 -7.55 -1.00 2.28
C HIS A 28 -8.02 0.32 1.68
N THR A 29 -7.73 1.43 2.34
CA THR A 29 -8.03 2.77 1.84
C THR A 29 -7.25 3.07 0.56
N LEU A 30 -5.93 2.79 0.56
CA LEU A 30 -5.06 2.97 -0.61
C LEU A 30 -5.52 2.11 -1.80
N LYS A 31 -5.98 0.88 -1.55
CA LYS A 31 -6.55 0.00 -2.57
C LYS A 31 -7.76 0.65 -3.25
N GLY A 32 -8.65 1.25 -2.47
CA GLY A 32 -9.81 1.97 -2.99
C GLY A 32 -9.40 3.17 -3.87
N VAL A 33 -8.40 3.94 -3.44
CA VAL A 33 -7.88 5.08 -4.21
C VAL A 33 -7.22 4.61 -5.51
N ALA A 34 -6.36 3.61 -5.46
CA ALA A 34 -5.70 3.05 -6.64
C ALA A 34 -6.72 2.48 -7.65
N GLY A 35 -7.74 1.78 -7.16
CA GLY A 35 -8.84 1.28 -7.99
C GLY A 35 -9.65 2.40 -8.63
N ASN A 36 -9.99 3.44 -7.87
CA ASN A 36 -10.76 4.58 -8.38
C ASN A 36 -10.01 5.39 -9.45
N LEU A 37 -8.67 5.41 -9.39
CA LEU A 37 -7.82 6.12 -10.35
C LEU A 37 -7.36 5.26 -11.52
N GLY A 38 -7.78 3.98 -11.58
CA GLY A 38 -7.34 3.06 -12.63
C GLY A 38 -5.85 2.71 -12.57
N LEU A 39 -5.22 2.85 -11.40
CA LEU A 39 -3.82 2.50 -11.17
C LEU A 39 -3.68 0.98 -10.98
N THR A 40 -4.03 0.21 -12.02
CA THR A 40 -4.10 -1.26 -11.98
C THR A 40 -2.84 -1.94 -11.41
N PRO A 41 -1.60 -1.52 -11.77
CA PRO A 41 -0.39 -2.11 -11.17
C PRO A 41 -0.35 -1.93 -9.64
N MET A 42 -0.52 -0.70 -9.16
CA MET A 42 -0.56 -0.41 -7.72
C MET A 42 -1.73 -1.09 -7.02
N PHE A 43 -2.90 -1.16 -7.65
CA PHE A 43 -4.06 -1.84 -7.07
C PHE A 43 -3.77 -3.32 -6.80
N ASN A 44 -3.06 -4.00 -7.71
CA ASN A 44 -2.66 -5.39 -7.53
C ASN A 44 -1.66 -5.52 -6.39
N THR A 45 -0.60 -4.70 -6.41
CA THR A 45 0.43 -4.71 -5.35
C THR A 45 -0.14 -4.40 -3.97
N ILE A 46 -1.04 -3.42 -3.86
CA ILE A 46 -1.72 -3.11 -2.60
C ILE A 46 -2.65 -4.26 -2.18
N SER A 47 -3.31 -4.93 -3.13
CA SER A 47 -4.12 -6.12 -2.80
C SER A 47 -3.27 -7.25 -2.21
N ASP A 48 -2.07 -7.47 -2.73
CA ASP A 48 -1.12 -8.46 -2.20
C ASP A 48 -0.57 -8.08 -0.81
N ILE A 49 -0.72 -6.82 -0.38
CA ILE A 49 -0.45 -6.38 1.01
C ILE A 49 -1.69 -6.56 1.89
N VAL A 50 -2.88 -6.24 1.37
CA VAL A 50 -4.15 -6.29 2.12
C VAL A 50 -4.53 -7.72 2.53
N GLU A 51 -4.34 -8.71 1.67
CA GLU A 51 -4.81 -10.08 1.95
C GLU A 51 -4.06 -10.76 3.12
N PRO A 52 -2.71 -10.70 3.21
CA PRO A 52 -1.99 -11.17 4.40
C PRO A 52 -2.43 -10.45 5.68
N LEU A 53 -2.57 -9.12 5.62
CA LEU A 53 -2.97 -8.30 6.77
C LEU A 53 -4.40 -8.62 7.23
N ARG A 54 -5.31 -8.93 6.29
CA ARG A 54 -6.67 -9.42 6.59
C ARG A 54 -6.64 -10.72 7.39
N ALA A 55 -5.70 -11.60 7.09
CA ALA A 55 -5.49 -12.86 7.81
C ALA A 55 -4.75 -12.67 9.15
N GLY A 56 -4.35 -11.43 9.49
CA GLY A 56 -3.55 -11.14 10.69
C GLY A 56 -2.10 -11.59 10.55
N THR A 57 -1.57 -11.62 9.33
CA THR A 57 -0.19 -11.98 9.03
C THR A 57 0.50 -10.86 8.24
N ASP A 58 1.80 -10.66 8.43
CA ASP A 58 2.62 -9.71 7.69
C ASP A 58 3.49 -10.38 6.63
N LYS A 59 3.17 -11.64 6.29
CA LYS A 59 3.97 -12.44 5.37
C LYS A 59 4.06 -11.75 4.00
N ASP A 60 5.29 -11.57 3.51
CA ASP A 60 5.61 -10.95 2.22
C ASP A 60 5.17 -9.47 2.06
N THR A 61 4.57 -8.86 3.09
CA THR A 61 4.08 -7.47 3.05
C THR A 61 5.21 -6.45 2.90
N ALA A 62 6.38 -6.69 3.48
CA ALA A 62 7.54 -5.81 3.35
C ALA A 62 8.10 -5.77 1.92
N GLU A 63 8.13 -6.92 1.23
CA GLU A 63 8.57 -6.96 -0.17
C GLU A 63 7.54 -6.26 -1.08
N ASN A 64 6.26 -6.55 -0.87
CA ASN A 64 5.18 -5.92 -1.62
C ASN A 64 5.11 -4.40 -1.38
N TYR A 65 5.38 -3.95 -0.15
CA TYR A 65 5.49 -2.53 0.17
C TYR A 65 6.65 -1.86 -0.58
N LYS A 66 7.81 -2.52 -0.69
CA LYS A 66 8.92 -1.99 -1.49
C LYS A 66 8.56 -1.88 -2.97
N LYS A 67 7.93 -2.91 -3.55
CA LYS A 67 7.42 -2.88 -4.94
C LYS A 67 6.44 -1.72 -5.14
N LEU A 68 5.55 -1.50 -4.17
CA LEU A 68 4.58 -0.40 -4.21
C LEU A 68 5.26 0.98 -4.24
N LEU A 69 6.35 1.17 -3.49
CA LEU A 69 7.12 2.41 -3.52
C LEU A 69 7.81 2.62 -4.88
N ASP A 70 8.34 1.56 -5.49
CA ASP A 70 8.95 1.64 -6.83
C ASP A 70 7.89 2.01 -7.88
N GLU A 71 6.69 1.43 -7.81
CA GLU A 71 5.56 1.78 -8.69
C GLU A 71 5.11 3.22 -8.49
N LEU A 72 5.06 3.70 -7.24
CA LEU A 72 4.72 5.08 -6.90
C LEU A 72 5.73 6.07 -7.49
N GLU A 73 7.02 5.80 -7.32
CA GLU A 73 8.11 6.61 -7.88
C GLU A 73 8.10 6.61 -9.42
N PHE A 74 7.81 5.47 -10.04
CA PHE A 74 7.63 5.40 -11.48
C PHE A 74 6.46 6.26 -11.94
N PHE A 75 5.32 6.15 -11.28
CA PHE A 75 4.13 6.92 -11.61
C PHE A 75 4.38 8.42 -11.49
N LYS A 76 5.01 8.89 -10.41
CA LYS A 76 5.38 10.30 -10.21
C LYS A 76 6.28 10.89 -11.31
N LYS A 77 7.03 10.05 -12.04
CA LYS A 77 7.88 10.49 -13.16
C LYS A 77 7.11 10.60 -14.48
N CYS A 78 5.94 9.95 -14.58
CA CYS A 78 5.16 9.87 -15.82
C CYS A 78 4.06 10.94 -15.93
N ILE A 79 3.73 11.62 -14.83
CA ILE A 79 2.79 12.75 -14.74
C ILE A 79 3.54 14.05 -14.47
#